data_AF-A0A7J4S0M4-F1
#
_entry.id   AF-A0A7J4S0M4-F1
#
_cell.length_a   1.000
_cell.length_b   1.000
_cell.length_c   1.000
_cell.angle_alpha   90.00
_cell.angle_beta   90.00
_cell.angle_gamma   90.00
#
_symmetry.space_group_name_H-M   'P 1'
#
loop_
_entity.id
_entity.type
_entity.pdbx_description
1 polymer ?
#
loop_
_entity_poly.entity_id
_entity_poly.type
_entity_poly.pdbx_seq_one_letter_code
_entity_poly.pdbx_strand_id
1 'polypeptide(L)'
;MTVNTLENYKPLRGKTVLLRVDLNSALDGKRIVTGPRFDEHAKTVALLARQGAKVVVLAHQGRKGGDDFTPLKKHAEALSKLTKIKIAYYADKEVVSEKTLALVRGLKPGHVLLLDNLRYLDEETMAHPPHEHAQGTLVSSLAPLADLYVNDAFSVCHRAHESTVGFPEVLASAAGPTLEQELAAARKAREQAAHPCVYVLGGNKPKEAIELMHHALKKVIVDKILLAGVIGELCMIARGNDVPAPTRQALREGGHLEHLLELRDLIHKYHEF
;
A
#
# COMPACT_ATOMS: atom_id res chain seq x y z
N MET A 1 11.89 12.66 -8.21
CA MET A 1 12.58 12.36 -6.93
C MET A 1 13.25 11.02 -7.04
N THR A 2 14.52 10.89 -6.66
CA THR A 2 15.18 9.58 -6.56
C THR A 2 14.86 9.02 -5.17
N VAL A 3 14.34 7.80 -5.10
CA VAL A 3 14.07 7.11 -3.82
C VAL A 3 15.22 6.13 -3.61
N ASN A 4 15.80 6.10 -2.40
CA ASN A 4 16.84 5.12 -2.09
C ASN A 4 16.26 3.70 -2.17
N THR A 5 17.07 2.76 -2.62
CA THR A 5 16.74 1.34 -2.72
C THR A 5 17.62 0.54 -1.77
N LEU A 6 17.39 -0.78 -1.68
CA LEU A 6 18.23 -1.67 -0.91
C LEU A 6 19.71 -1.65 -1.34
N GLU A 7 20.00 -1.34 -2.62
CA GLU A 7 21.36 -1.24 -3.13
C GLU A 7 22.18 -0.15 -2.43
N ASN A 8 21.54 0.98 -2.07
CA ASN A 8 22.19 2.09 -1.40
C ASN A 8 22.70 1.76 0.01
N TYR A 9 22.22 0.66 0.61
CA TYR A 9 22.49 0.31 2.00
C TYR A 9 23.20 -1.03 2.18
N LYS A 10 23.66 -1.65 1.09
CA LYS A 10 24.49 -2.87 1.16
C LYS A 10 25.83 -2.61 1.85
N PRO A 11 26.40 -3.62 2.55
CA PRO A 11 25.82 -4.93 2.83
C PRO A 11 24.72 -4.86 3.91
N LEU A 12 23.72 -5.74 3.81
CA LEU A 12 22.62 -5.85 4.79
C LEU A 12 22.90 -6.85 5.93
N ARG A 13 23.96 -7.65 5.80
CA ARG A 13 24.31 -8.68 6.78
C ARG A 13 24.54 -8.06 8.16
N GLY A 14 23.82 -8.55 9.16
CA GLY A 14 23.94 -8.12 10.55
C GLY A 14 23.09 -6.90 10.92
N LYS A 15 22.61 -6.12 9.94
CA LYS A 15 21.74 -4.97 10.15
C LYS A 15 20.35 -5.40 10.61
N THR A 16 19.78 -4.69 11.57
CA THR A 16 18.36 -4.79 11.93
C THR A 16 17.53 -3.95 10.97
N VAL A 17 16.66 -4.60 10.21
CA VAL A 17 15.84 -3.98 9.17
C VAL A 17 14.38 -4.05 9.58
N LEU A 18 13.75 -2.87 9.74
CA LEU A 18 12.30 -2.75 9.87
C LEU A 18 11.70 -2.78 8.46
N LEU A 19 10.92 -3.82 8.14
CA LEU A 19 10.33 -4.02 6.82
C LEU A 19 8.82 -3.84 6.89
N ARG A 20 8.28 -2.77 6.28
CA ARG A 20 6.85 -2.56 6.11
C ARG A 20 6.35 -3.25 4.83
N VAL A 21 5.41 -4.20 4.97
CA VAL A 21 4.80 -4.98 3.87
C VAL A 21 3.27 -5.01 3.93
N ASP A 22 2.57 -5.19 2.81
CA ASP A 22 1.11 -5.34 2.82
C ASP A 22 0.66 -6.80 2.87
N LEU A 23 0.46 -7.31 4.09
CA LEU A 23 -0.08 -8.66 4.32
C LEU A 23 -1.61 -8.67 4.51
N ASN A 24 -2.30 -7.53 4.34
CA ASN A 24 -3.74 -7.47 4.53
C ASN A 24 -4.41 -8.42 3.52
N SER A 25 -5.14 -9.40 4.03
CA SER A 25 -5.62 -10.53 3.24
C SER A 25 -7.12 -10.72 3.44
N ALA A 26 -7.78 -11.21 2.41
CA ALA A 26 -9.15 -11.70 2.56
C ALA A 26 -9.17 -12.89 3.52
N LEU A 27 -10.25 -13.01 4.29
CA LEU A 27 -10.44 -14.12 5.22
C LEU A 27 -11.54 -15.06 4.71
N ASP A 28 -11.25 -16.34 4.75
CA ASP A 28 -12.18 -17.45 4.53
C ASP A 28 -12.42 -18.11 5.90
N GLY A 29 -13.47 -17.64 6.59
CA GLY A 29 -13.67 -17.88 8.01
C GLY A 29 -12.50 -17.34 8.83
N LYS A 30 -11.71 -18.23 9.44
CA LYS A 30 -10.49 -17.81 10.15
C LYS A 30 -9.23 -17.94 9.28
N ARG A 31 -9.30 -18.46 8.05
CA ARG A 31 -8.13 -18.74 7.22
C ARG A 31 -7.77 -17.51 6.39
N ILE A 32 -6.49 -17.16 6.36
CA ILE A 32 -6.02 -16.11 5.45
C ILE A 32 -5.93 -16.67 4.03
N VAL A 33 -6.43 -15.92 3.05
CA VAL A 33 -6.29 -16.24 1.63
C VAL A 33 -5.05 -15.50 1.12
N THR A 34 -4.03 -16.26 0.75
CA THR A 34 -2.81 -15.72 0.12
C THR A 34 -3.01 -15.59 -1.39
N GLY A 35 -2.26 -14.69 -2.00
CA GLY A 35 -2.29 -14.43 -3.43
C GLY A 35 -1.05 -13.64 -3.88
N PRO A 36 -1.01 -13.18 -5.13
CA PRO A 36 0.20 -12.60 -5.73
C PRO A 36 0.86 -11.50 -4.89
N ARG A 37 0.06 -10.57 -4.31
CA ARG A 37 0.58 -9.52 -3.42
C ARG A 37 1.30 -10.08 -2.19
N PHE A 38 0.72 -11.08 -1.54
CA PHE A 38 1.33 -11.71 -0.37
C PHE A 38 2.64 -12.42 -0.75
N ASP A 39 2.65 -13.08 -1.91
CA ASP A 39 3.81 -13.80 -2.43
C ASP A 39 4.98 -12.86 -2.74
N GLU A 40 4.73 -11.70 -3.34
CA GLU A 40 5.78 -10.70 -3.59
C GLU A 40 6.41 -10.19 -2.29
N HIS A 41 5.61 -9.84 -1.29
CA HIS A 41 6.15 -9.43 0.02
C HIS A 41 6.90 -10.58 0.73
N ALA A 42 6.45 -11.83 0.56
CA ALA A 42 7.18 -12.98 1.07
C ALA A 42 8.56 -13.11 0.40
N LYS A 43 8.69 -12.81 -0.90
CA LYS A 43 9.99 -12.76 -1.58
C LYS A 43 10.90 -11.68 -0.98
N THR A 44 10.39 -10.49 -0.68
CA THR A 44 11.17 -9.42 -0.02
C THR A 44 11.65 -9.84 1.37
N VAL A 45 10.79 -10.47 2.18
CA VAL A 45 11.18 -11.02 3.49
C VAL A 45 12.30 -12.04 3.33
N ALA A 46 12.16 -12.99 2.38
CA ALA A 46 13.15 -14.02 2.14
C ALA A 46 14.49 -13.45 1.61
N LEU A 47 14.43 -12.43 0.76
CA LEU A 47 15.59 -11.73 0.23
C LEU A 47 16.45 -11.15 1.36
N LEU A 48 15.85 -10.35 2.23
CA LEU A 48 16.54 -9.69 3.34
C LEU A 48 17.13 -10.71 4.33
N ALA A 49 16.34 -11.73 4.69
CA ALA A 49 16.79 -12.79 5.58
C ALA A 49 17.96 -13.59 5.00
N ARG A 50 17.91 -13.96 3.71
CA ARG A 50 19.00 -14.68 3.03
C ARG A 50 20.27 -13.84 2.87
N GLN A 51 20.15 -12.52 2.81
CA GLN A 51 21.29 -11.60 2.86
C GLN A 51 21.84 -11.39 4.29
N GLY A 52 21.25 -12.06 5.29
CA GLY A 52 21.73 -12.05 6.67
C GLY A 52 21.29 -10.84 7.48
N ALA A 53 20.27 -10.09 7.03
CA ALA A 53 19.64 -9.06 7.85
C ALA A 53 18.87 -9.69 9.02
N LYS A 54 18.73 -8.96 10.12
CA LYS A 54 17.79 -9.27 11.21
C LYS A 54 16.48 -8.57 10.88
N VAL A 55 15.48 -9.30 10.40
CA VAL A 55 14.29 -8.69 9.79
C VAL A 55 13.15 -8.59 10.81
N VAL A 56 12.63 -7.38 11.01
CA VAL A 56 11.41 -7.11 11.79
C VAL A 56 10.32 -6.68 10.82
N VAL A 57 9.34 -7.54 10.60
CA VAL A 57 8.25 -7.33 9.64
C VAL A 57 7.12 -6.56 10.32
N LEU A 58 6.67 -5.49 9.66
CA LEU A 58 5.62 -4.58 10.07
C LEU A 58 4.44 -4.70 9.09
N ALA A 59 3.27 -5.12 9.60
CA ALA A 59 2.08 -5.33 8.78
C ALA A 59 0.78 -5.09 9.55
N HIS A 60 -0.33 -4.99 8.84
CA HIS A 60 -1.65 -4.86 9.44
C HIS A 60 -2.63 -5.84 8.79
N GLN A 61 -3.75 -6.08 9.46
CA GLN A 61 -4.86 -6.88 8.96
C GLN A 61 -6.19 -6.27 9.42
N GLY A 62 -7.09 -6.00 8.48
CA GLY A 62 -8.41 -5.43 8.77
C GLY A 62 -8.37 -4.06 9.45
N ARG A 63 -9.50 -3.62 9.99
CA ARG A 63 -9.66 -2.33 10.71
C ARG A 63 -10.39 -2.54 12.02
N LYS A 64 -10.09 -1.74 13.06
CA LYS A 64 -10.79 -1.82 14.35
C LYS A 64 -12.32 -1.84 14.14
N GLY A 65 -12.99 -2.83 14.73
CA GLY A 65 -14.43 -3.06 14.59
C GLY A 65 -14.86 -3.88 13.36
N GLY A 66 -13.95 -4.20 12.43
CA GLY A 66 -14.23 -5.06 11.27
C GLY A 66 -14.04 -6.55 11.58
N ASP A 67 -14.80 -7.41 10.91
CA ASP A 67 -14.74 -8.87 11.07
C ASP A 67 -13.39 -9.47 10.63
N ASP A 68 -12.65 -8.75 9.78
CA ASP A 68 -11.33 -9.13 9.31
C ASP A 68 -10.19 -8.67 10.22
N PHE A 69 -10.48 -7.95 11.31
CA PHE A 69 -9.49 -7.42 12.25
C PHE A 69 -8.97 -8.49 13.20
N THR A 70 -7.83 -9.06 12.86
CA THR A 70 -7.30 -10.26 13.52
C THR A 70 -5.79 -10.15 13.80
N PRO A 71 -5.25 -10.96 14.74
CA PRO A 71 -3.81 -11.06 14.98
C PRO A 71 -3.06 -11.66 13.79
N LEU A 72 -1.76 -11.39 13.68
CA LEU A 72 -0.95 -11.81 12.52
C LEU A 72 -0.33 -13.20 12.61
N LYS A 73 -0.73 -14.02 13.59
CA LYS A 73 -0.20 -15.38 13.78
C LYS A 73 -0.28 -16.22 12.50
N LYS A 74 -1.41 -16.17 11.79
CA LYS A 74 -1.62 -16.96 10.57
C LYS A 74 -0.81 -16.44 9.39
N HIS A 75 -0.56 -15.13 9.36
CA HIS A 75 0.33 -14.50 8.39
C HIS A 75 1.78 -14.95 8.62
N ALA A 76 2.24 -15.06 9.86
CA ALA A 76 3.56 -15.61 10.17
C ALA A 76 3.70 -17.08 9.72
N GLU A 77 2.67 -17.89 9.94
CA GLU A 77 2.62 -19.29 9.48
C GLU A 77 2.68 -19.40 7.94
N ALA A 78 1.90 -18.57 7.24
CA ALA A 78 1.90 -18.53 5.78
C ALA A 78 3.22 -18.00 5.20
N LEU A 79 3.77 -16.93 5.76
CA LEU A 79 5.10 -16.43 5.41
C LEU A 79 6.16 -17.52 5.61
N SER A 80 6.11 -18.26 6.72
CA SER A 80 7.05 -19.36 6.96
C SER A 80 6.96 -20.43 5.88
N LYS A 81 5.73 -20.82 5.50
CA LYS A 81 5.48 -21.83 4.47
C LYS A 81 5.98 -21.41 3.09
N LEU A 82 5.79 -20.14 2.72
CA LEU A 82 6.18 -19.60 1.41
C LEU A 82 7.68 -19.35 1.32
N THR A 83 8.26 -18.72 2.35
CA THR A 83 9.69 -18.35 2.37
C THR A 83 10.63 -19.52 2.63
N LYS A 84 10.12 -20.60 3.24
CA LYS A 84 10.90 -21.70 3.83
C LYS A 84 11.86 -21.23 4.93
N ILE A 85 11.52 -20.13 5.59
CA ILE A 85 12.25 -19.55 6.72
C ILE A 85 11.34 -19.59 7.93
N LYS A 86 11.88 -19.89 9.11
CA LYS A 86 11.11 -19.82 10.35
C LYS A 86 10.84 -18.36 10.70
N ILE A 87 9.58 -17.94 10.62
CA ILE A 87 9.15 -16.61 11.05
C ILE A 87 8.73 -16.69 12.52
N ALA A 88 9.44 -15.97 13.39
CA ALA A 88 9.03 -15.81 14.77
C ALA A 88 7.81 -14.89 14.85
N TYR A 89 6.93 -15.15 15.81
CA TYR A 89 5.76 -14.33 16.10
C TYR A 89 5.45 -14.43 17.59
N TYR A 90 5.11 -13.30 18.20
CA TYR A 90 4.62 -13.20 19.56
C TYR A 90 3.32 -12.40 19.52
N ALA A 91 2.27 -12.97 20.14
CA ALA A 91 0.98 -12.29 20.21
C ALA A 91 1.07 -11.16 21.21
N ASP A 92 0.97 -9.93 20.72
CA ASP A 92 1.18 -8.72 21.51
C ASP A 92 0.19 -7.63 21.07
N LYS A 93 -0.82 -7.38 21.89
CA LYS A 93 -1.80 -6.32 21.60
C LYS A 93 -1.22 -4.91 21.77
N GLU A 94 -0.13 -4.77 22.51
CA GLU A 94 0.61 -3.51 22.63
C GLU A 94 1.61 -3.33 21.48
N VAL A 95 1.87 -4.39 20.68
CA VAL A 95 2.79 -4.45 19.52
C VAL A 95 4.26 -4.21 19.86
N VAL A 96 4.56 -3.34 20.83
CA VAL A 96 5.90 -2.90 21.26
C VAL A 96 6.12 -3.09 22.76
N SER A 97 5.47 -4.09 23.37
CA SER A 97 5.76 -4.44 24.77
C SER A 97 7.23 -4.78 24.96
N GLU A 98 7.75 -4.67 26.19
CA GLU A 98 9.16 -4.97 26.48
C GLU A 98 9.55 -6.41 26.06
N LYS A 99 8.61 -7.36 26.08
CA LYS A 99 8.84 -8.71 25.55
C LYS A 99 9.08 -8.71 24.04
N THR A 100 8.32 -7.93 23.28
CA THR A 100 8.52 -7.76 21.85
C THR A 100 9.85 -7.04 21.56
N LEU A 101 10.17 -5.99 22.31
CA LEU A 101 11.46 -5.29 22.16
C LEU A 101 12.65 -6.20 22.49
N ALA A 102 12.54 -7.05 23.52
CA ALA A 102 13.54 -8.05 23.85
C ALA A 102 13.73 -9.08 22.71
N LEU A 103 12.66 -9.50 22.04
CA LEU A 103 12.75 -10.37 20.86
C LEU A 103 13.47 -9.68 19.71
N VAL A 104 13.19 -8.39 19.45
CA VAL A 104 13.89 -7.59 18.43
C VAL A 104 15.38 -7.50 18.75
N ARG A 105 15.76 -7.13 19.99
CA ARG A 105 17.16 -7.08 20.44
C ARG A 105 17.88 -8.42 20.30
N GLY A 106 17.16 -9.52 20.52
CA GLY A 106 17.68 -10.89 20.45
C GLY A 106 17.75 -11.49 19.04
N LEU A 107 17.33 -10.78 17.98
CA LEU A 107 17.36 -11.31 16.63
C LEU A 107 18.79 -11.59 16.15
N LYS A 108 18.98 -12.78 15.57
CA LYS A 108 20.24 -13.19 14.94
C LYS A 108 20.21 -12.90 13.44
N PRO A 109 21.37 -12.67 12.79
CA PRO A 109 21.44 -12.51 11.34
C PRO A 109 20.68 -13.61 10.59
N GLY A 110 19.79 -13.21 9.67
CA GLY A 110 18.94 -14.10 8.89
C GLY A 110 17.65 -14.57 9.59
N HIS A 111 17.44 -14.20 10.85
CA HIS A 111 16.17 -14.46 11.52
C HIS A 111 15.14 -13.37 11.20
N VAL A 112 13.87 -13.77 11.23
CA VAL A 112 12.73 -12.90 10.95
C VAL A 112 11.75 -12.94 12.11
N LEU A 113 11.29 -11.77 12.55
CA LEU A 113 10.19 -11.59 13.49
C LEU A 113 9.06 -10.84 12.79
N LEU A 114 7.84 -11.36 12.81
CA LEU A 114 6.63 -10.60 12.46
C LEU A 114 6.03 -10.02 13.74
N LEU A 115 5.94 -8.69 13.82
CA LEU A 115 5.19 -8.03 14.88
C LEU A 115 3.70 -8.29 14.73
N ASP A 116 2.95 -8.15 15.80
CA ASP A 116 1.50 -8.28 15.71
C ASP A 116 0.87 -7.11 14.94
N ASN A 117 -0.45 -7.17 14.75
CA ASN A 117 -1.19 -6.23 13.93
C ASN A 117 -0.98 -4.77 14.38
N LEU A 118 -0.28 -3.97 13.57
CA LEU A 118 0.07 -2.59 13.92
C LEU A 118 -1.16 -1.73 14.22
N ARG A 119 -2.31 -2.05 13.62
CA ARG A 119 -3.58 -1.37 13.87
C ARG A 119 -4.17 -1.67 15.24
N TYR A 120 -3.49 -2.42 16.12
CA TYR A 120 -3.82 -2.42 17.55
C TYR A 120 -3.45 -1.08 18.20
N LEU A 121 -2.36 -0.46 17.78
CA LEU A 121 -2.00 0.90 18.18
C LEU A 121 -3.00 1.88 17.56
N ASP A 122 -3.56 2.78 18.37
CA ASP A 122 -4.46 3.82 17.86
C ASP A 122 -3.69 4.82 16.99
N GLU A 123 -2.48 5.15 17.42
CA GLU A 123 -1.55 6.09 16.81
C GLU A 123 -1.15 5.69 15.37
N GLU A 124 -1.15 4.39 15.05
CA GLU A 124 -0.88 3.89 13.69
C GLU A 124 -1.83 4.50 12.66
N THR A 125 -3.07 4.81 13.04
CA THR A 125 -4.10 5.32 12.11
C THR A 125 -4.56 6.74 12.40
N MET A 126 -4.02 7.39 13.44
CA MET A 126 -4.31 8.79 13.73
C MET A 126 -3.77 9.69 12.62
N ALA A 127 -4.50 10.77 12.34
CA ALA A 127 -4.11 11.74 11.32
C ALA A 127 -3.10 12.73 11.90
N HIS A 128 -1.82 12.39 11.88
CA HIS A 128 -0.73 13.27 12.31
C HIS A 128 0.25 13.54 11.15
N PRO A 129 0.95 14.68 11.16
CA PRO A 129 2.05 14.90 10.22
C PRO A 129 3.23 13.93 10.51
N PRO A 130 4.11 13.67 9.52
CA PRO A 130 5.23 12.72 9.68
C PRO A 130 6.11 12.96 10.92
N HIS A 131 6.46 14.21 11.21
CA HIS A 131 7.32 14.57 12.35
C HIS A 131 6.68 14.31 13.73
N GLU A 132 5.34 14.27 13.81
CA GLU A 132 4.63 13.85 15.01
C GLU A 132 4.56 12.32 15.09
N HIS A 133 4.30 11.64 13.97
CA HIS A 133 4.40 10.17 13.90
C HIS A 133 5.79 9.65 14.26
N ALA A 134 6.85 10.42 13.99
CA ALA A 134 8.22 10.10 14.40
C ALA A 134 8.40 9.98 15.92
N GLN A 135 7.52 10.61 16.71
CA GLN A 135 7.51 10.58 18.16
C GLN A 135 6.51 9.56 18.72
N GLY A 136 5.75 8.89 17.84
CA GLY A 136 4.74 7.92 18.23
C GLY A 136 5.33 6.67 18.87
N THR A 137 4.45 5.90 19.53
CA THR A 137 4.83 4.74 20.34
C THR A 137 5.55 3.67 19.53
N LEU A 138 5.14 3.42 18.28
CA LEU A 138 5.79 2.43 17.42
C LEU A 138 7.19 2.89 17.02
N VAL A 139 7.33 4.14 16.57
CA VAL A 139 8.60 4.66 16.05
C VAL A 139 9.62 4.85 17.16
N SER A 140 9.24 5.52 18.24
CA SER A 140 10.11 5.77 19.39
C SER A 140 10.62 4.48 20.05
N SER A 141 9.84 3.40 20.01
CA SER A 141 10.22 2.10 20.59
C SER A 141 11.14 1.27 19.69
N LEU A 142 10.91 1.30 18.36
CA LEU A 142 11.61 0.43 17.42
C LEU A 142 12.81 1.10 16.74
N ALA A 143 12.77 2.41 16.50
CA ALA A 143 13.85 3.11 15.80
C ALA A 143 15.22 2.96 16.48
N PRO A 144 15.34 3.02 17.82
CA PRO A 144 16.63 2.80 18.50
C PRO A 144 17.20 1.39 18.34
N LEU A 145 16.39 0.42 17.89
CA LEU A 145 16.78 -0.98 17.74
C LEU A 145 17.08 -1.37 16.29
N ALA A 146 16.97 -0.42 15.36
CA ALA A 146 17.04 -0.65 13.93
C ALA A 146 18.12 0.20 13.25
N ASP A 147 18.71 -0.37 12.18
CA ASP A 147 19.69 0.32 11.36
C ASP A 147 19.08 0.90 10.07
N LEU A 148 17.95 0.34 9.62
CA LEU A 148 17.33 0.67 8.34
C LEU A 148 15.81 0.43 8.40
N TYR A 149 15.05 1.36 7.84
CA TYR A 149 13.65 1.17 7.51
C TYR A 149 13.48 0.88 6.00
N VAL A 150 12.67 -0.11 5.66
CA VAL A 150 12.36 -0.48 4.29
C VAL A 150 10.86 -0.49 4.13
N ASN A 151 10.33 0.36 3.24
CA ASN A 151 8.93 0.31 2.86
C ASN A 151 8.78 -0.45 1.56
N ASP A 152 8.08 -1.59 1.61
CA ASP A 152 7.73 -2.39 0.43
C ASP A 152 6.21 -2.40 0.19
N ALA A 153 5.44 -1.57 0.87
CA ALA A 153 3.98 -1.61 0.91
C ALA A 153 3.33 -0.45 0.14
N PHE A 154 3.46 -0.44 -1.20
CA PHE A 154 2.92 0.64 -2.06
C PHE A 154 1.42 0.91 -1.84
N SER A 155 0.63 -0.15 -1.65
CA SER A 155 -0.83 -0.07 -1.45
C SER A 155 -1.25 0.78 -0.25
N VAL A 156 -0.37 1.01 0.73
CA VAL A 156 -0.66 1.84 1.91
C VAL A 156 0.06 3.19 1.90
N CYS A 157 0.92 3.47 0.92
CA CYS A 157 1.67 4.74 0.82
C CYS A 157 0.77 5.97 0.66
N HIS A 158 -0.50 5.80 0.26
CA HIS A 158 -1.48 6.89 0.19
C HIS A 158 -2.00 7.35 1.57
N ARG A 159 -1.58 6.69 2.66
CA ARG A 159 -1.99 7.01 4.03
C ARG A 159 -0.79 7.47 4.83
N ALA A 160 -0.94 8.55 5.57
CA ALA A 160 0.03 9.00 6.55
C ALA A 160 -0.19 8.21 7.86
N HIS A 161 0.17 6.93 7.86
CA HIS A 161 0.16 6.11 9.07
C HIS A 161 1.52 6.13 9.74
N GLU A 162 1.56 5.93 11.06
CA GLU A 162 2.81 5.93 11.84
C GLU A 162 3.88 5.01 11.23
N SER A 163 3.53 3.76 10.96
CA SER A 163 4.45 2.77 10.37
C SER A 163 4.88 3.04 8.93
N THR A 164 4.27 4.03 8.25
CA THR A 164 4.54 4.39 6.85
C THR A 164 5.31 5.69 6.69
N VAL A 165 5.06 6.68 7.56
CA VAL A 165 5.65 8.02 7.45
C VAL A 165 6.52 8.41 8.64
N GLY A 166 6.40 7.75 9.79
CA GLY A 166 7.15 8.12 10.99
C GLY A 166 8.61 7.66 10.97
N PHE A 167 8.90 6.42 10.55
CA PHE A 167 10.28 5.92 10.50
C PHE A 167 11.21 6.70 9.55
N PRO A 168 10.78 7.14 8.34
CA PRO A 168 11.62 7.94 7.46
C PRO A 168 12.16 9.25 8.03
N GLU A 169 11.52 9.81 9.05
CA GLU A 169 11.96 11.05 9.70
C GLU A 169 13.19 10.82 10.62
N VAL A 170 13.39 9.58 11.09
CA VAL A 170 14.39 9.25 12.12
C VAL A 170 15.36 8.14 11.74
N LEU A 171 15.10 7.43 10.63
CA LEU A 171 15.93 6.34 10.14
C LEU A 171 16.28 6.50 8.66
N ALA A 172 17.49 6.02 8.31
CA ALA A 172 17.81 5.70 6.94
C ALA A 172 16.71 4.82 6.34
N SER A 173 16.23 5.18 5.14
CA SER A 173 15.02 4.60 4.56
C SER A 173 15.20 4.24 3.10
N ALA A 174 14.66 3.09 2.72
CA ALA A 174 14.68 2.57 1.35
C ALA A 174 13.31 2.08 0.89
N ALA A 175 13.09 2.13 -0.42
CA ALA A 175 12.05 1.34 -1.07
C ALA A 175 12.49 -0.13 -1.16
N GLY A 176 11.58 -1.03 -0.83
CA GLY A 176 11.71 -2.44 -1.16
C GLY A 176 11.43 -2.71 -2.64
N PRO A 177 11.67 -3.94 -3.13
CA PRO A 177 11.54 -4.29 -4.54
C PRO A 177 10.14 -4.04 -5.13
N THR A 178 9.08 -4.33 -4.38
CA THR A 178 7.69 -4.12 -4.81
C THR A 178 7.40 -2.63 -4.91
N LEU A 179 7.77 -1.84 -3.89
CA LEU A 179 7.58 -0.38 -3.93
C LEU A 179 8.39 0.27 -5.06
N GLU A 180 9.63 -0.17 -5.27
CA GLU A 180 10.49 0.30 -6.36
C GLU A 180 9.85 0.04 -7.73
N GLN A 181 9.36 -1.18 -7.97
CA GLN A 181 8.69 -1.56 -9.21
C GLN A 181 7.42 -0.72 -9.45
N GLU A 182 6.59 -0.53 -8.43
CA GLU A 182 5.38 0.28 -8.53
C GLU A 182 5.70 1.76 -8.81
N LEU A 183 6.72 2.32 -8.14
CA LEU A 183 7.18 3.68 -8.41
C LEU A 183 7.74 3.82 -9.83
N ALA A 184 8.48 2.83 -10.32
CA ALA A 184 9.00 2.82 -11.69
C ALA A 184 7.86 2.75 -12.72
N ALA A 185 6.87 1.88 -12.49
CA ALA A 185 5.70 1.76 -13.35
C ALA A 185 4.88 3.06 -13.37
N ALA A 186 4.63 3.67 -12.20
CA ALA A 186 3.92 4.93 -12.08
C ALA A 186 4.65 6.08 -12.78
N ARG A 187 5.99 6.16 -12.66
CA ARG A 187 6.80 7.15 -13.38
C ARG A 187 6.75 6.92 -14.89
N LYS A 188 6.89 5.67 -15.33
CA LYS A 188 6.81 5.33 -16.75
C LYS A 188 5.47 5.75 -17.34
N ALA A 189 4.37 5.46 -16.66
CA ALA A 189 3.03 5.84 -17.09
C ALA A 189 2.82 7.37 -17.13
N ARG A 190 3.46 8.12 -16.23
CA ARG A 190 3.22 9.56 -16.06
C ARG A 190 4.18 10.47 -16.82
N GLU A 191 5.44 10.09 -16.93
CA GLU A 191 6.55 10.96 -17.38
C GLU A 191 7.24 10.45 -18.64
N GLN A 192 7.10 9.16 -18.94
CA GLN A 192 7.80 8.49 -20.05
C GLN A 192 6.84 7.65 -20.88
N ALA A 193 5.58 8.07 -20.95
CA ALA A 193 4.57 7.37 -21.71
C ALA A 193 4.97 7.36 -23.19
N ALA A 194 5.03 6.18 -23.79
CA ALA A 194 5.21 6.07 -25.23
C ALA A 194 3.87 6.39 -25.90
N HIS A 195 3.92 7.18 -26.97
CA HIS A 195 2.73 7.55 -27.74
C HIS A 195 2.53 6.58 -28.92
N PRO A 196 1.28 6.20 -29.25
CA PRO A 196 0.05 6.61 -28.56
C PRO A 196 -0.12 5.93 -27.18
N CYS A 197 -0.35 6.74 -26.15
CA CYS A 197 -0.69 6.35 -24.79
C CYS A 197 -2.20 6.37 -24.62
N VAL A 198 -2.77 5.22 -24.26
CA VAL A 198 -4.22 5.06 -24.07
C VAL A 198 -4.49 4.66 -22.63
N TYR A 199 -5.32 5.44 -21.93
CA TYR A 199 -5.81 5.09 -20.59
C TYR A 199 -7.13 4.34 -20.71
N VAL A 200 -7.31 3.30 -19.90
CA VAL A 200 -8.58 2.57 -19.78
C VAL A 200 -9.05 2.71 -18.34
N LEU A 201 -10.10 3.51 -18.12
CA LEU A 201 -10.62 3.83 -16.79
C LEU A 201 -12.00 3.21 -16.60
N GLY A 202 -12.20 2.55 -15.46
CA GLY A 202 -13.50 1.96 -15.12
C GLY A 202 -13.72 1.82 -13.63
N GLY A 203 -14.60 0.90 -13.24
CA GLY A 203 -14.98 0.65 -11.85
C GLY A 203 -16.21 1.44 -11.41
N ASN A 204 -16.43 1.51 -10.09
CA ASN A 204 -17.61 2.08 -9.45
C ASN A 204 -17.33 3.39 -8.69
N LYS A 205 -16.16 4.02 -8.94
CA LYS A 205 -15.72 5.22 -8.25
C LYS A 205 -15.48 6.37 -9.24
N PRO A 206 -16.55 7.01 -9.71
CA PRO A 206 -16.45 7.99 -10.79
C PRO A 206 -15.59 9.20 -10.41
N LYS A 207 -15.67 9.68 -9.17
CA LYS A 207 -14.84 10.81 -8.69
C LYS A 207 -13.34 10.58 -8.91
N GLU A 208 -12.82 9.44 -8.48
CA GLU A 208 -11.40 9.09 -8.62
C GLU A 208 -10.98 9.02 -10.10
N ALA A 209 -11.87 8.50 -10.96
CA ALA A 209 -11.63 8.45 -12.40
C ALA A 209 -11.61 9.86 -13.03
N ILE A 210 -12.53 10.75 -12.63
CA ILE A 210 -12.62 12.14 -13.12
C ILE A 210 -11.39 12.95 -12.74
N GLU A 211 -10.95 12.85 -11.49
CA GLU A 211 -9.71 13.50 -11.03
C GLU A 211 -8.48 13.04 -11.84
N LEU A 212 -8.40 11.74 -12.15
CA LEU A 212 -7.34 11.18 -12.99
C LEU A 212 -7.41 11.70 -14.43
N MET A 213 -8.62 11.78 -15.03
CA MET A 213 -8.82 12.35 -16.37
C MET A 213 -8.37 13.81 -16.42
N HIS A 214 -8.78 14.63 -15.45
CA HIS A 214 -8.34 16.03 -15.34
C HIS A 214 -6.82 16.14 -15.31
N HIS A 215 -6.15 15.28 -14.53
CA HIS A 215 -4.70 15.29 -14.43
C HIS A 215 -4.01 14.88 -15.74
N ALA A 216 -4.47 13.80 -16.36
CA ALA A 216 -3.88 13.22 -17.57
C ALA A 216 -4.02 14.18 -18.76
N LEU A 217 -5.22 14.72 -18.98
CA LEU A 217 -5.51 15.65 -20.08
C LEU A 217 -4.82 17.00 -19.91
N LYS A 218 -4.83 17.56 -18.69
CA LYS A 218 -4.16 18.85 -18.42
C LYS A 218 -2.65 18.80 -18.69
N LYS A 219 -2.03 17.63 -18.50
CA LYS A 219 -0.60 17.43 -18.71
C LYS A 219 -0.24 16.80 -20.06
N VAL A 220 -1.25 16.55 -20.91
CA VAL A 220 -1.06 15.93 -22.24
C VAL A 220 -0.29 14.60 -22.15
N ILE A 221 -0.61 13.80 -21.12
CA ILE A 221 0.06 12.51 -20.85
C ILE A 221 -0.52 11.40 -21.73
N VAL A 222 -1.76 11.57 -22.19
CA VAL A 222 -2.56 10.54 -22.84
C VAL A 222 -3.09 11.07 -24.17
N ASP A 223 -3.17 10.21 -25.19
CA ASP A 223 -3.76 10.56 -26.51
C ASP A 223 -5.22 10.12 -26.61
N LYS A 224 -5.64 9.15 -25.79
CA LYS A 224 -7.01 8.66 -25.74
C LYS A 224 -7.39 8.09 -24.39
N ILE A 225 -8.60 8.38 -23.94
CA ILE A 225 -9.17 7.79 -22.72
C ILE A 225 -10.36 6.91 -23.10
N LEU A 226 -10.28 5.61 -22.80
CA LEU A 226 -11.38 4.67 -22.91
C LEU A 226 -12.06 4.53 -21.54
N LEU A 227 -13.38 4.66 -21.51
CA LEU A 227 -14.18 4.60 -20.28
C LEU A 227 -15.07 3.36 -20.26
N ALA A 228 -15.13 2.70 -19.11
CA ALA A 228 -15.97 1.54 -18.86
C ALA A 228 -16.62 1.60 -17.46
N GLY A 229 -17.60 0.74 -17.18
CA GLY A 229 -18.32 0.74 -15.90
C GLY A 229 -19.07 2.05 -15.64
N VAL A 230 -19.22 2.42 -14.35
CA VAL A 230 -20.04 3.58 -13.92
C VAL A 230 -19.59 4.86 -14.61
N ILE A 231 -18.29 5.11 -14.71
CA ILE A 231 -17.76 6.32 -15.35
C ILE A 231 -18.06 6.36 -16.86
N GLY A 232 -18.02 5.20 -17.53
CA GLY A 232 -18.41 5.08 -18.94
C GLY A 232 -19.88 5.36 -19.15
N GLU A 233 -20.75 4.82 -18.29
CA GLU A 233 -22.20 5.06 -18.35
C GLU A 233 -22.55 6.53 -18.09
N LEU A 234 -21.89 7.18 -17.12
CA LEU A 234 -22.03 8.61 -16.89
C LEU A 234 -21.56 9.43 -18.08
N CYS A 235 -20.45 9.06 -18.72
CA CYS A 235 -19.95 9.74 -19.91
C CYS A 235 -20.93 9.60 -21.10
N MET A 236 -21.55 8.43 -21.28
CA MET A 236 -22.60 8.22 -22.28
C MET A 236 -23.78 9.21 -22.07
N ILE A 237 -24.25 9.34 -20.82
CA ILE A 237 -25.30 10.31 -20.45
C ILE A 237 -24.82 11.76 -20.66
N ALA A 238 -23.57 12.06 -20.29
CA ALA A 238 -22.99 13.40 -20.43
C ALA A 238 -22.94 13.83 -21.90
N ARG A 239 -22.67 12.90 -22.83
CA ARG A 239 -22.71 13.10 -24.29
C ARG A 239 -24.12 13.17 -24.87
N GLY A 240 -25.17 13.04 -24.06
CA GLY A 240 -26.57 13.08 -24.48
C GLY A 240 -27.14 11.75 -24.97
N ASN A 241 -26.45 10.62 -24.72
CA ASN A 241 -27.00 9.31 -25.04
C ASN A 241 -27.88 8.80 -23.89
N ASP A 242 -28.89 8.01 -24.24
CA ASP A 242 -29.66 7.27 -23.25
C ASP A 242 -28.94 6.00 -22.80
N VAL A 243 -29.23 5.60 -21.56
CA VAL A 243 -28.81 4.34 -20.97
C VAL A 243 -30.06 3.60 -20.47
N PRO A 244 -30.04 2.27 -20.34
CA PRO A 244 -31.17 1.50 -19.85
C PRO A 244 -31.69 2.03 -18.50
N ALA A 245 -33.00 1.97 -18.28
CA ALA A 245 -33.62 2.44 -17.04
C ALA A 245 -33.00 1.83 -15.77
N PRO A 246 -32.67 0.52 -15.71
CA PRO A 246 -31.98 -0.06 -14.55
C PRO A 246 -30.62 0.59 -14.28
N THR A 247 -29.83 0.87 -15.31
CA THR A 247 -28.55 1.56 -15.19
C THR A 247 -28.72 2.98 -14.65
N ARG A 248 -29.67 3.75 -15.21
CA ARG A 248 -29.93 5.12 -14.75
C ARG A 248 -30.38 5.16 -13.28
N GLN A 249 -31.18 4.18 -12.86
CA GLN A 249 -31.60 4.02 -11.47
C GLN A 249 -30.40 3.71 -10.56
N ALA A 250 -29.56 2.74 -10.92
CA ALA A 250 -28.37 2.40 -10.14
C ALA A 250 -27.40 3.59 -9.99
N LEU A 251 -27.20 4.38 -11.04
CA LEU A 251 -26.38 5.60 -10.98
C LEU A 251 -26.97 6.67 -10.04
N ARG A 252 -28.31 6.78 -9.99
CA ARG A 252 -29.00 7.70 -9.07
C ARG A 252 -28.88 7.24 -7.63
N GLU A 253 -29.14 5.96 -7.37
CA GLU A 253 -29.05 5.36 -6.03
C GLU A 253 -27.62 5.40 -5.48
N GLY A 254 -26.61 5.23 -6.35
CA GLY A 254 -25.20 5.41 -6.01
C GLY A 254 -24.75 6.87 -5.84
N GLY A 255 -25.65 7.85 -6.06
CA GLY A 255 -25.33 9.28 -5.96
C GLY A 255 -24.42 9.81 -7.06
N HIS A 256 -24.19 9.06 -8.13
CA HIS A 256 -23.15 9.37 -9.13
C HIS A 256 -23.56 10.41 -10.17
N LEU A 257 -24.85 10.76 -10.26
CA LEU A 257 -25.36 11.73 -11.24
C LEU A 257 -24.86 13.16 -10.99
N GLU A 258 -24.32 13.46 -9.81
CA GLU A 258 -23.73 14.76 -9.49
C GLU A 258 -22.52 15.11 -10.39
N HIS A 259 -21.83 14.08 -10.91
CA HIS A 259 -20.64 14.24 -11.75
C HIS A 259 -20.94 14.60 -13.21
N LEU A 260 -22.21 14.63 -13.63
CA LEU A 260 -22.58 14.82 -15.03
C LEU A 260 -22.15 16.18 -15.60
N LEU A 261 -22.21 17.25 -14.78
CA LEU A 261 -21.82 18.59 -15.22
C LEU A 261 -20.31 18.65 -15.49
N GLU A 262 -19.51 18.16 -14.54
CA GLU A 262 -18.05 18.11 -14.66
C GLU A 262 -17.59 17.28 -15.87
N LEU A 263 -18.25 16.14 -16.12
CA LEU A 263 -17.98 15.31 -17.29
C LEU A 263 -18.32 16.03 -18.60
N ARG A 264 -19.43 16.77 -18.66
CA ARG A 264 -19.78 17.57 -19.85
C ARG A 264 -18.71 18.60 -20.13
N ASP A 265 -18.22 19.29 -19.11
CA ASP A 265 -17.19 20.32 -19.25
C ASP A 265 -15.87 19.70 -19.75
N LEU A 266 -15.48 18.54 -19.21
CA LEU A 266 -14.32 17.79 -19.68
C LEU A 266 -14.43 17.41 -21.16
N ILE A 267 -15.57 16.85 -21.58
CA ILE A 267 -15.82 16.40 -22.94
C ILE A 267 -15.78 17.57 -23.93
N HIS A 268 -16.41 18.69 -23.58
CA HIS A 268 -16.37 19.91 -24.41
C HIS A 268 -14.97 20.48 -24.51
N LYS A 269 -14.19 20.44 -23.43
CA LYS A 269 -12.86 21.06 -23.40
C LYS A 269 -11.82 20.30 -24.20
N TYR A 270 -11.81 18.98 -24.10
CA TYR A 270 -10.72 18.17 -24.65
C TYR A 270 -11.10 17.39 -25.91
N HIS A 271 -12.37 17.06 -26.14
CA HIS A 271 -12.82 16.24 -27.28
C HIS A 271 -12.13 14.86 -27.44
N GLU A 272 -11.31 14.40 -26.47
CA GLU A 272 -10.48 13.17 -26.54
C GLU A 272 -11.14 11.92 -25.92
N PHE A 273 -12.47 11.79 -26.02
CA PHE A 273 -13.26 10.67 -25.43
C PHE A 273 -14.04 9.85 -26.48
#